data_AF-A0A7G2K0X4-F1
#
_entry.id   AF-A0A7G2K0X4-F1
#
_cell.length_a   1.000
_cell.length_b   1.000
_cell.length_c   1.000
_cell.angle_alpha   90.00
_cell.angle_beta   90.00
_cell.angle_gamma   90.00
#
_symmetry.space_group_name_H-M   'P 1'
#
loop_
_entity.id
_entity.type
_entity.pdbx_description
1 polymer ?
#
loop_
_entity_poly.entity_id
_entity_poly.type
_entity_poly.pdbx_seq_one_letter_code
_entity_poly.pdbx_strand_id
1 'polypeptide(L)'
;IALYNAAGISNDRILIKIASTWQGTRAAEILEKEGINCNLTLLFSEAQARACAEAGVYLISPFVGRILDWYKANSDKKEYAPAEDPGVISVRRLLHLVLIEYFVLMNLKQINIIG
;
A
#
# COMPACT_ATOMS: atom_id res chain seq x y z
N ILE A 1 -14.65 -12.30 4.41
CA ILE A 1 -15.63 -11.76 3.45
C ILE A 1 -17.01 -12.42 3.60
N ALA A 2 -17.11 -13.75 3.69
CA ALA A 2 -18.39 -14.48 3.78
C ALA A 2 -19.38 -13.96 4.84
N LEU A 3 -18.90 -13.57 6.02
CA LEU A 3 -19.75 -12.99 7.07
C LEU A 3 -20.43 -11.68 6.63
N TYR A 4 -19.75 -10.84 5.86
CA TYR A 4 -20.35 -9.62 5.30
C TYR A 4 -21.39 -9.95 4.23
N ASN A 5 -21.08 -10.90 3.35
CA ASN A 5 -21.99 -11.29 2.27
C ASN A 5 -23.26 -11.94 2.83
N ALA A 6 -23.14 -12.76 3.90
CA ALA A 6 -24.27 -13.32 4.62
C ALA A 6 -25.15 -12.24 5.29
N ALA A 7 -24.56 -11.11 5.66
CA ALA A 7 -25.27 -9.93 6.15
C ALA A 7 -25.80 -9.00 5.04
N GLY A 8 -25.73 -9.42 3.76
CA GLY A 8 -26.20 -8.63 2.62
C GLY A 8 -25.29 -7.47 2.22
N ILE A 9 -24.03 -7.47 2.68
CA ILE A 9 -23.05 -6.43 2.34
C ILE A 9 -22.13 -6.94 1.23
N SER A 10 -22.07 -6.20 0.13
CA SER A 10 -21.26 -6.53 -1.05
C SER A 10 -19.77 -6.22 -0.86
N ASN A 11 -18.90 -6.91 -1.62
CA ASN A 11 -17.45 -6.80 -1.49
C ASN A 11 -16.91 -5.38 -1.75
N ASP A 12 -17.55 -4.59 -2.62
CA ASP A 12 -17.15 -3.21 -2.94
C ASP A 12 -17.23 -2.26 -1.74
N ARG A 13 -17.96 -2.64 -0.69
CA ARG A 13 -18.10 -1.89 0.56
C ARG A 13 -17.01 -2.23 1.58
N ILE A 14 -16.17 -3.23 1.33
CA ILE A 14 -15.24 -3.81 2.30
C ILE A 14 -13.82 -3.78 1.78
N LEU A 15 -12.88 -3.40 2.64
CA LEU A 15 -11.45 -3.62 2.43
C LEU A 15 -10.92 -4.58 3.49
N ILE A 16 -10.36 -5.72 3.07
CA ILE A 16 -9.70 -6.64 3.99
C ILE A 16 -8.33 -6.09 4.34
N LYS A 17 -8.14 -5.72 5.62
CA LYS A 17 -6.91 -5.09 6.09
C LYS A 17 -5.85 -6.13 6.43
N ILE A 18 -4.68 -6.06 5.80
CA ILE A 18 -3.60 -7.04 5.92
C ILE A 18 -2.27 -6.29 6.15
N ALA A 19 -1.41 -6.79 7.03
CA ALA A 19 -0.07 -6.21 7.19
C ALA A 19 0.76 -6.42 5.92
N SER A 20 1.50 -5.40 5.46
CA SER A 20 2.34 -5.45 4.26
C SER A 20 3.66 -6.20 4.48
N THR A 21 3.58 -7.41 5.02
CA THR A 21 4.64 -8.41 4.95
C THR A 21 4.64 -9.05 3.57
N TRP A 22 5.70 -9.78 3.21
CA TRP A 22 5.75 -10.51 1.95
C TRP A 22 4.54 -11.44 1.77
N GLN A 23 4.24 -12.24 2.79
CA GLN A 23 3.11 -13.17 2.81
C GLN A 23 1.77 -12.42 2.76
N GLY A 24 1.65 -11.30 3.47
CA GLY A 24 0.44 -10.48 3.45
C GLY A 24 0.18 -9.89 2.06
N THR A 25 1.21 -9.41 1.38
CA THR A 25 1.13 -8.92 0.00
C THR A 25 0.77 -10.05 -0.97
N ARG A 26 1.35 -11.26 -0.83
CA ARG A 26 0.98 -12.41 -1.68
C ARG A 26 -0.46 -12.88 -1.43
N ALA A 27 -0.92 -12.86 -0.19
CA ALA A 27 -2.31 -13.17 0.13
C ALA A 27 -3.26 -12.14 -0.48
N ALA A 28 -2.93 -10.85 -0.38
CA ALA A 28 -3.72 -9.80 -1.00
C ALA A 28 -3.78 -9.95 -2.53
N GLU A 29 -2.67 -10.29 -3.19
CA GLU A 29 -2.65 -10.51 -4.64
C GLU A 29 -3.68 -11.57 -5.09
N ILE A 30 -3.81 -12.66 -4.32
CA ILE A 30 -4.80 -13.72 -4.61
C ILE A 30 -6.21 -13.20 -4.36
N LEU A 31 -6.44 -12.53 -3.23
CA LEU A 31 -7.75 -11.98 -2.87
C LEU A 31 -8.26 -10.95 -3.89
N GLU A 32 -7.38 -10.08 -4.40
CA GLU A 32 -7.72 -9.10 -5.42
C GLU A 32 -8.14 -9.77 -6.74
N LYS A 33 -7.47 -10.86 -7.14
CA LYS A 33 -7.85 -11.68 -8.31
C LYS A 33 -9.21 -12.36 -8.13
N GLU A 34 -9.62 -12.61 -6.87
CA GLU A 34 -10.93 -13.15 -6.50
C GLU A 34 -12.00 -12.04 -6.29
N GLY A 35 -11.67 -10.78 -6.55
CA GLY A 35 -12.61 -9.65 -6.39
C GLY A 35 -12.84 -9.25 -4.92
N ILE A 36 -11.84 -9.46 -4.06
CA ILE A 36 -11.85 -9.05 -2.66
C ILE A 36 -10.80 -7.94 -2.46
N ASN A 37 -11.30 -6.70 -2.40
CA ASN A 37 -10.44 -5.52 -2.23
C ASN A 37 -9.68 -5.56 -0.89
N CYS A 38 -8.40 -5.23 -0.93
CA CYS A 38 -7.50 -5.28 0.22
C CYS A 38 -6.94 -3.89 0.59
N ASN A 39 -6.71 -3.69 1.89
CA ASN A 39 -5.97 -2.54 2.43
C ASN A 39 -4.67 -3.03 3.08
N LEU A 40 -3.53 -2.74 2.46
CA LEU A 40 -2.23 -3.14 2.96
C LEU A 40 -1.70 -2.09 3.94
N THR A 41 -1.58 -2.48 5.21
CA THR A 41 -1.25 -1.61 6.35
C THR A 41 0.13 -1.93 6.92
N LEU A 42 0.61 -1.17 7.91
CA LEU A 42 1.98 -1.33 8.44
C LEU A 42 3.05 -1.21 7.35
N LEU A 43 2.84 -0.25 6.45
CA LEU A 43 3.71 0.04 5.32
C LEU A 43 4.66 1.18 5.71
N PHE A 44 5.96 0.90 5.65
CA PHE A 44 7.03 1.79 6.11
C PHE A 44 8.15 1.97 5.07
N SER A 45 8.29 1.07 4.11
CA SER A 45 9.40 1.08 3.14
C SER A 45 8.96 1.12 1.69
N GLU A 46 9.86 1.60 0.82
CA GLU A 46 9.68 1.60 -0.63
C GLU A 46 9.52 0.17 -1.18
N ALA A 47 10.23 -0.81 -0.60
CA ALA A 47 10.11 -2.21 -1.00
C ALA A 47 8.70 -2.76 -0.78
N GLN A 48 8.07 -2.41 0.35
CA GLN A 48 6.67 -2.79 0.60
C GLN A 48 5.73 -2.08 -0.38
N ALA A 49 5.93 -0.80 -0.68
CA ALA A 49 5.10 -0.07 -1.64
C ALA A 49 5.20 -0.64 -3.06
N ARG A 50 6.40 -0.94 -3.57
CA ARG A 50 6.58 -1.58 -4.88
C ARG A 50 5.89 -2.94 -4.92
N ALA A 51 6.14 -3.78 -3.91
CA ALA A 51 5.52 -5.10 -3.85
C ALA A 51 3.98 -5.03 -3.82
N CYS A 52 3.40 -4.05 -3.12
CA CYS A 52 1.95 -3.83 -3.11
C CYS A 52 1.43 -3.34 -4.46
N ALA A 53 2.13 -2.42 -5.12
CA ALA A 53 1.76 -1.92 -6.44
C ALA A 53 1.80 -3.03 -7.51
N GLU A 54 2.87 -3.83 -7.53
CA GLU A 54 3.00 -4.98 -8.43
C GLU A 54 1.94 -6.06 -8.17
N ALA A 55 1.56 -6.27 -6.91
CA ALA A 55 0.49 -7.18 -6.52
C ALA A 55 -0.92 -6.65 -6.87
N GLY A 56 -1.04 -5.40 -7.34
CA GLY A 56 -2.30 -4.81 -7.77
C GLY A 56 -3.30 -4.61 -6.63
N VAL A 57 -2.84 -4.35 -5.41
CA VAL A 57 -3.73 -4.16 -4.26
C VAL A 57 -4.56 -2.89 -4.40
N TYR A 58 -5.79 -2.92 -3.89
CA TYR A 58 -6.74 -1.82 -4.03
C TYR A 58 -6.27 -0.55 -3.31
N LEU A 59 -5.74 -0.69 -2.09
CA LEU A 59 -5.30 0.43 -1.26
C LEU A 59 -4.09 0.08 -0.39
N ILE A 60 -3.20 1.05 -0.18
CA ILE A 60 -2.13 1.00 0.81
C ILE A 60 -2.33 2.07 1.90
N SER A 61 -1.96 1.74 3.14
CA SER A 61 -2.02 2.62 4.31
C SER A 61 -0.64 2.79 4.94
N PRO A 62 0.23 3.69 4.43
CA PRO A 62 1.52 3.99 5.03
C PRO A 62 1.37 4.77 6.34
N PHE A 63 2.26 4.49 7.30
CA PHE A 63 2.12 4.99 8.68
C PHE A 63 3.04 6.19 8.96
N VAL A 64 2.58 7.40 8.64
CA VAL A 64 3.33 8.67 8.84
C VAL A 64 3.81 8.84 10.29
N GLY A 65 2.89 8.86 11.25
CA GLY A 65 3.23 9.17 12.64
C GLY A 65 4.20 8.16 13.27
N ARG A 66 4.12 6.88 12.89
CA ARG A 66 5.03 5.85 13.40
C ARG A 66 6.44 5.97 12.84
N ILE A 67 6.59 6.49 11.62
CA ILE A 67 7.91 6.83 11.08
C ILE A 67 8.49 7.98 11.91
N LEU A 68 7.72 9.04 12.17
CA LEU A 68 8.15 10.14 13.03
C LEU A 68 8.56 9.64 14.43
N ASP A 69 7.74 8.79 15.07
CA ASP A 69 8.02 8.19 16.38
C ASP A 69 9.40 7.50 16.38
N TRP A 70 9.68 6.69 15.36
CA TRP A 70 10.93 5.98 15.24
C TRP A 70 12.13 6.92 15.10
N TYR A 71 12.02 7.97 14.28
CA TYR A 71 13.09 8.95 14.12
C TYR A 71 13.36 9.75 15.39
N LYS A 72 12.29 10.15 16.11
CA LYS A 72 12.44 10.80 17.42
C LYS A 72 13.08 9.89 18.46
N ALA A 73 12.83 8.59 18.43
CA ALA A 73 13.44 7.65 19.37
C ALA A 73 14.90 7.33 19.03
N ASN A 74 15.25 7.26 17.75
CA ASN A 74 16.51 6.65 17.28
C ASN A 74 17.49 7.63 16.61
N SER A 75 17.18 8.92 16.55
CA SER A 75 18.10 9.96 16.02
C SER A 75 18.27 11.12 17.00
N ASP A 76 19.26 11.97 16.79
CA ASP A 76 19.51 13.13 17.66
C ASP A 76 18.45 14.23 17.50
N LYS A 77 17.80 14.32 16.33
CA LYS A 77 16.75 15.31 16.05
C LYS A 77 15.42 14.87 16.67
N LYS A 78 14.84 15.70 17.54
CA LYS A 78 13.57 15.40 18.26
C LYS A 78 12.38 16.23 17.80
N GLU A 79 12.64 17.32 17.10
CA GLU A 79 11.62 18.22 16.57
C GLU A 79 11.73 18.31 15.04
N TYR A 80 10.58 18.35 14.38
CA TYR A 80 10.49 18.36 12.92
C TYR A 80 9.42 19.36 12.52
N ALA A 81 9.75 20.27 11.61
CA ALA A 81 8.72 21.06 10.94
C ALA A 81 7.89 20.15 10.01
N PRO A 82 6.64 20.51 9.65
CA PRO A 82 5.78 19.65 8.82
C PRO A 82 6.41 19.22 7.47
N ALA A 83 7.25 20.06 6.88
CA ALA A 83 7.94 19.74 5.62
C ALA A 83 9.16 18.81 5.80
N GLU A 84 9.68 18.70 7.03
CA GLU A 84 10.84 17.89 7.39
C GLU A 84 10.46 16.57 8.05
N ASP A 85 9.17 16.37 8.33
CA ASP A 85 8.66 15.16 8.95
C ASP A 85 9.02 13.93 8.08
N PRO A 86 9.80 12.97 8.62
CA PRO A 86 10.27 11.83 7.84
C PRO A 86 9.13 10.92 7.36
N GLY A 87 8.01 10.87 8.09
CA GLY A 87 6.80 10.18 7.67
C GLY A 87 6.13 10.88 6.50
N VAL A 88 6.04 12.21 6.51
CA VAL A 88 5.48 13.00 5.38
C VAL A 88 6.34 12.85 4.15
N ILE A 89 7.67 12.96 4.29
CA ILE A 89 8.63 12.76 3.20
C ILE A 89 8.51 11.34 2.63
N SER A 90 8.44 10.34 3.52
CA SER A 90 8.26 8.93 3.12
C SER A 90 6.99 8.76 2.28
N VAL A 91 5.83 9.19 2.78
CA VAL A 91 4.56 9.01 2.06
C VAL A 91 4.55 9.73 0.70
N ARG A 92 5.12 10.93 0.60
CA ARG A 92 5.26 11.62 -0.70
C ARG A 92 6.05 10.78 -1.70
N ARG A 93 7.15 10.16 -1.24
CA ARG A 93 7.98 9.31 -2.09
C ARG A 93 7.27 8.02 -2.48
N LEU A 94 6.63 7.35 -1.52
CA LEU A 94 5.87 6.13 -1.77
C LEU A 94 4.73 6.37 -2.76
N LEU A 95 4.00 7.49 -2.63
CA LEU A 95 2.98 7.88 -3.58
C LEU A 95 3.55 8.06 -4.99
N HIS A 96 4.68 8.78 -5.12
CA HIS A 96 5.32 9.02 -6.40
C HIS A 96 5.76 7.70 -7.07
N LEU A 97 6.32 6.79 -6.27
CA LEU A 97 6.77 5.48 -6.72
C LEU A 97 5.61 4.61 -7.20
N VAL A 98 4.50 4.57 -6.45
CA VAL A 98 3.31 3.81 -6.87
C VAL A 98 2.74 4.38 -8.16
N LEU A 99 2.62 5.70 -8.30
CA LEU A 99 2.13 6.31 -9.54
C LEU A 99 2.99 5.96 -10.76
N ILE A 100 4.32 5.94 -10.62
CA ILE A 100 5.23 5.51 -11.69
C ILE A 100 5.00 4.04 -12.05
N GLU A 101 4.94 3.15 -11.06
CA GLU A 101 4.70 1.72 -11.31
C GLU A 101 3.37 1.47 -12.02
N TYR A 102 2.30 2.15 -11.60
CA TYR A 102 1.01 2.08 -12.28
C TYR A 102 1.12 2.57 -13.73
N PHE A 103 1.81 3.69 -13.99
CA PHE A 103 2.04 4.17 -15.34
C PHE A 103 2.82 3.17 -16.19
N VAL A 104 3.90 2.59 -15.66
CA VAL A 104 4.71 1.59 -16.37
C VAL A 104 3.87 0.33 -16.65
N LEU A 105 3.14 -0.19 -15.67
CA LEU A 105 2.28 -1.37 -15.83
C LEU A 105 1.16 -1.13 -16.85
N MET A 106 0.55 0.06 -16.88
CA MET A 106 -0.46 0.41 -17.88
C MET A 106 0.13 0.45 -19.29
N ASN A 107 1.30 1.06 -19.47
CA ASN A 107 1.97 1.11 -20.77
C ASN A 107 2.44 -0.28 -21.23
N LEU A 108 3.00 -1.11 -20.33
CA LEU A 108 3.40 -2.48 -20.64
C LEU A 108 2.21 -3.37 -21.01
N LYS A 109 1.07 -3.23 -20.32
CA LYS A 109 -0.17 -3.92 -20.72
C LYS A 109 -0.63 -3.47 -22.10
N GLN A 110 -0.54 -2.18 -22.43
CA GLN A 110 -0.91 -1.69 -23.76
C GLN A 110 0.02 -2.21 -24.87
N ILE A 111 1.31 -2.36 -24.59
CA ILE A 111 2.29 -2.96 -25.51
C ILE A 111 2.01 -4.46 -25.74
N ASN A 112 1.59 -5.19 -24.70
CA ASN A 112 1.29 -6.63 -24.77
C ASN A 112 -0.14 -6.95 -25.27
N ILE A 113 -0.97 -5.96 -25.62
CA ILE A 113 -2.29 -6.16 -26.25
C ILE A 113 -2.16 -6.24 -27.80
N ILE A 114 -0.93 -6.26 -28.34
CA ILE A 114 -0.63 -6.50 -29.76
C ILE A 114 0.08 -7.86 -29.98
N GLY A 115 -0.12 -8.83 -29.09
CA GLY A 115 0.44 -10.18 -29.18
C GLY A 115 -0.59 -11.28 -28.96
#